data_AF-C5DDX6-F1
#
_entry.id   AF-C5DDX6-F1
#
_cell.length_a   1.000
_cell.length_b   1.000
_cell.length_c   1.000
_cell.angle_alpha   90.00
_cell.angle_beta   90.00
_cell.angle_gamma   90.00
#
_symmetry.space_group_name_H-M   'P 1'
#
loop_
_entity.id
_entity.type
_entity.pdbx_description
1 polymer ?
#
loop_
_entity_poly.entity_id
_entity_poly.type
_entity_poly.pdbx_seq_one_letter_code
_entity_poly.pdbx_strand_id
1 'polypeptide(L)'
;MTSREMHDGLWPAVMEFLNQNDLLILAQTSKKLSKVSLQNLYGRIVISKEPVMRSDEWFLDCSANYVSGYRSTKKTPDQNDIFLYDRIKRLTESSHLALVKELVIQEDVFYDRESGLPVLQALIDRLLELDQVEVLDIRDSALFEHNYSKILELTHLRKCRVVNIGDLGKLRSLPRIKSLEISLTHPDFKPRCLSDDVKKSLSDTVVELTVDDLEHSSLRLFQYFHKEGMRLGHVTSLKFNHVHGIHDYNKTMRELTTIFLKDVFDLKKIESLELEGSCEASDCTCFNDFLMDMAPELVSVRSLGLIEKNFVTQGDHNTEEEWDLTINRFILHIPKVSERLKNLTVRHNPPLNGITVDSVEGNYIRRRTLYDNVLPILTNLQTLVGPTFLKSLSAYEILVCDLLWNGCECSFCAKVLPVIDQYIMNHQYYSFPDGSFKDVIPTVFFAYTGDALSRRFITETDWDLKTLATCPVSHVWDLHGYESLQHFKNFDCFFDESVFMALTKCVSHFFNTYMDHLVKFMPNMRTCVLSGVYYSVDEQGKYKSIYD
;
A
#
# COMPACT_ATOMS: atom_id res chain seq x y z
N MET A 1 -15.35 41.41 13.01
CA MET A 1 -15.75 40.31 12.11
C MET A 1 -17.24 40.35 11.94
N THR A 2 -17.72 40.59 10.72
CA THR A 2 -19.16 40.61 10.41
C THR A 2 -19.66 39.17 10.23
N SER A 3 -20.94 38.88 10.46
CA SER A 3 -21.49 37.51 10.31
C SER A 3 -21.27 36.90 8.92
N ARG A 4 -21.01 37.73 7.90
CA ARG A 4 -20.61 37.31 6.54
C ARG A 4 -19.23 36.65 6.48
N GLU A 5 -18.25 37.16 7.22
CA GLU A 5 -16.87 36.61 7.22
C GLU A 5 -16.80 35.26 7.94
N MET A 6 -17.61 35.05 8.98
CA MET A 6 -17.75 33.76 9.65
C MET A 6 -18.39 32.70 8.74
N HIS A 7 -19.35 33.09 7.89
CA HIS A 7 -20.05 32.18 7.00
C HIS A 7 -19.23 31.75 5.78
N ASP A 8 -18.28 32.56 5.30
CA ASP A 8 -17.49 32.23 4.11
C ASP A 8 -16.29 31.32 4.40
N GLY A 9 -15.81 31.26 5.65
CA GLY A 9 -14.77 30.32 6.08
C GLY A 9 -15.30 29.01 6.68
N LEU A 10 -16.50 29.01 7.25
CA LEU A 10 -17.06 27.83 7.94
C LEU A 10 -17.38 26.68 6.96
N TRP A 11 -18.03 26.98 5.83
CA TRP A 11 -18.50 25.94 4.90
C TRP A 11 -17.37 25.15 4.23
N PRO A 12 -16.28 25.79 3.74
CA PRO A 12 -15.11 25.05 3.28
C PRO A 12 -14.56 24.09 4.35
N ALA A 13 -14.42 24.56 5.59
CA ALA A 13 -13.93 23.74 6.70
C ALA A 13 -14.87 22.57 7.04
N VAL A 14 -16.20 22.79 7.03
CA VAL A 14 -17.18 21.70 7.24
C VAL A 14 -17.12 20.67 6.12
N MET A 15 -16.96 21.11 4.87
CA MET A 15 -16.91 20.23 3.70
C MET A 15 -15.65 19.36 3.64
N GLU A 16 -14.55 19.73 4.31
CA GLU A 16 -13.37 18.87 4.45
C GLU A 16 -13.64 17.59 5.26
N PHE A 17 -14.71 17.57 6.07
CA PHE A 17 -15.11 16.41 6.86
C PHE A 17 -16.18 15.53 6.19
N LEU A 18 -16.67 15.93 5.01
CA LEU A 18 -17.71 15.19 4.30
C LEU A 18 -17.09 14.22 3.29
N ASN A 19 -17.64 13.00 3.21
CA ASN A 19 -17.30 12.07 2.13
C ASN A 19 -17.87 12.56 0.79
N GLN A 20 -17.50 11.90 -0.31
CA GLN A 20 -17.91 12.32 -1.65
C GLN A 20 -19.43 12.20 -1.89
N ASN A 21 -20.09 11.23 -1.27
CA ASN A 21 -21.55 11.07 -1.41
C ASN A 21 -22.28 12.23 -0.71
N ASP A 22 -21.84 12.61 0.48
CA ASP A 22 -22.37 13.74 1.25
C ASP A 22 -22.09 15.07 0.54
N LEU A 23 -20.91 15.24 -0.04
CA LEU A 23 -20.58 16.40 -0.88
C LEU A 23 -21.49 16.51 -2.11
N LEU A 24 -21.81 15.38 -2.75
CA LEU A 24 -22.71 15.34 -3.89
C LEU A 24 -24.15 15.70 -3.49
N ILE A 25 -24.64 15.17 -2.37
CA ILE A 25 -25.94 15.54 -1.82
C ILE A 25 -25.96 17.03 -1.48
N LEU A 26 -24.94 17.53 -0.79
CA LEU A 26 -24.83 18.93 -0.41
C LEU A 26 -24.80 19.86 -1.63
N ALA A 27 -24.11 19.46 -2.70
CA ALA A 27 -24.04 20.21 -3.94
C ALA A 27 -25.41 20.40 -4.60
N GLN A 28 -26.37 19.50 -4.34
CA GLN A 28 -27.73 19.59 -4.88
C GLN A 28 -28.66 20.50 -4.06
N THR A 29 -28.27 20.86 -2.83
CA THR A 29 -29.14 21.63 -1.91
C THR A 29 -29.19 23.14 -2.21
N SER A 30 -28.09 23.75 -2.66
CA SER A 30 -28.06 25.18 -3.00
C SER A 30 -26.92 25.55 -3.95
N LYS A 31 -27.10 26.65 -4.72
CA LYS A 31 -26.08 27.15 -5.65
C LYS A 31 -24.79 27.60 -4.97
N LYS A 32 -24.86 28.16 -3.75
CA LYS A 32 -23.67 28.58 -2.98
C LYS A 32 -22.86 27.37 -2.55
N LEU A 33 -23.52 26.36 -1.97
CA LEU A 33 -22.88 25.14 -1.51
C LEU A 33 -22.35 24.32 -2.69
N SER A 34 -23.11 24.24 -3.79
CA SER A 34 -22.70 23.62 -5.04
C SER A 34 -21.32 24.10 -5.51
N LYS A 35 -21.05 25.42 -5.51
CA LYS A 35 -19.76 25.95 -5.96
C LYS A 35 -18.58 25.44 -5.11
N VAL A 36 -18.75 25.36 -3.79
CA VAL A 36 -17.69 24.93 -2.87
C VAL A 36 -17.57 23.40 -2.89
N SER A 37 -18.69 22.68 -2.90
CA SER A 37 -18.71 21.22 -3.03
C SER A 37 -18.07 20.75 -4.33
N LEU A 38 -18.30 21.44 -5.45
CA LEU A 38 -17.67 21.11 -6.74
C LEU A 38 -16.14 21.19 -6.69
N GLN A 39 -15.56 22.10 -5.90
CA GLN A 39 -14.10 22.16 -5.74
C GLN A 39 -13.57 20.91 -5.04
N ASN A 40 -14.25 20.44 -4.00
CA ASN A 40 -13.84 19.23 -3.27
C ASN A 40 -14.15 17.95 -4.06
N LEU A 41 -15.24 17.92 -4.83
CA LEU A 41 -15.58 16.81 -5.70
C LEU A 41 -14.51 16.65 -6.80
N TYR A 42 -14.21 17.71 -7.55
CA TYR A 42 -13.24 17.60 -8.65
C TYR A 42 -11.78 17.66 -8.20
N GLY A 43 -11.50 18.09 -6.97
CA GLY A 43 -10.15 18.39 -6.48
C GLY A 43 -9.19 17.21 -6.57
N ARG A 44 -9.64 16.00 -6.19
CA ARG A 44 -8.85 14.77 -6.19
C ARG A 44 -9.59 13.67 -6.95
N ILE A 45 -9.03 13.23 -8.06
CA ILE A 45 -9.60 12.21 -8.93
C ILE A 45 -8.65 11.02 -9.01
N VAL A 46 -9.19 9.82 -8.85
CA VAL A 46 -8.45 8.59 -9.09
C VAL A 46 -9.14 7.76 -10.16
N ILE A 47 -8.36 7.30 -11.14
CA ILE A 47 -8.81 6.43 -12.22
C ILE A 47 -8.27 5.02 -11.95
N SER A 48 -9.17 4.05 -11.79
CA SER A 48 -8.83 2.67 -11.44
C SER A 48 -9.66 1.66 -12.24
N LYS A 49 -9.10 0.47 -12.50
CA LYS A 49 -9.87 -0.63 -13.10
C LYS A 49 -11.01 -1.07 -12.19
N GLU A 50 -10.66 -1.38 -10.93
CA GLU A 50 -11.59 -1.91 -9.95
C GLU A 50 -12.34 -0.80 -9.21
N PRO A 51 -13.64 -1.01 -8.94
CA PRO A 51 -14.44 -0.07 -8.16
C PRO A 51 -14.04 -0.11 -6.69
N VAL A 52 -14.16 1.02 -6.01
CA VAL A 52 -13.97 1.09 -4.55
C VAL A 52 -15.06 0.32 -3.81
N MET A 53 -14.66 -0.30 -2.70
CA MET A 53 -15.57 -0.83 -1.70
C MET A 53 -16.25 0.33 -1.00
N ARG A 54 -17.58 0.38 -1.07
CA ARG A 54 -18.36 1.37 -0.33
C ARG A 54 -18.77 0.81 1.02
N SER A 55 -18.58 1.62 2.05
CA SER A 55 -19.02 1.35 3.40
C SER A 55 -19.44 2.67 4.04
N ASP A 56 -20.36 2.63 5.00
CA ASP A 56 -20.72 3.79 5.81
C ASP A 56 -19.62 4.16 6.82
N GLU A 57 -18.58 3.33 6.93
CA GLU A 57 -17.43 3.56 7.81
C GLU A 57 -16.52 4.67 7.24
N TRP A 58 -16.25 5.69 8.06
CA TRP A 58 -15.62 6.95 7.66
C TRP A 58 -14.22 6.85 7.02
N PHE A 59 -13.45 5.80 7.30
CA PHE A 59 -12.10 5.60 6.77
C PHE A 59 -12.08 4.88 5.42
N LEU A 60 -13.25 4.51 4.89
CA LEU A 60 -13.40 3.77 3.63
C LEU A 60 -14.04 4.59 2.50
N ASP A 61 -14.58 5.76 2.80
CA ASP A 61 -15.15 6.71 1.82
C ASP A 61 -14.39 8.05 1.89
N CYS A 62 -13.09 7.98 1.59
CA CYS A 62 -12.12 9.07 1.71
C CYS A 62 -12.19 10.10 0.56
N SER A 63 -11.45 11.19 0.78
CA SER A 63 -11.34 12.49 0.09
C SER A 63 -11.15 12.53 -1.45
N ALA A 64 -11.33 11.44 -2.17
CA ALA A 64 -11.11 11.35 -3.61
C ALA A 64 -12.35 10.84 -4.36
N ASN A 65 -12.57 11.34 -5.58
CA ASN A 65 -13.55 10.77 -6.50
C ASN A 65 -12.92 9.70 -7.38
N TYR A 66 -13.54 8.52 -7.35
CA TYR A 66 -13.09 7.36 -8.10
C TYR A 66 -13.82 7.22 -9.43
N VAL A 67 -13.07 7.34 -10.52
CA VAL A 67 -13.48 7.00 -11.87
C VAL A 67 -13.08 5.55 -12.13
N SER A 68 -13.97 4.64 -11.76
CA SER A 68 -13.79 3.19 -11.93
C SER A 68 -14.76 2.60 -12.96
N GLY A 69 -14.61 1.31 -13.27
CA GLY A 69 -15.51 0.60 -14.16
C GLY A 69 -16.84 0.16 -13.52
N TYR A 70 -17.37 -0.97 -13.99
CA TYR A 70 -18.68 -1.47 -13.56
C TYR A 70 -18.60 -2.19 -12.21
N ARG A 71 -19.60 -1.95 -11.34
CA ARG A 71 -19.61 -2.46 -9.95
C ARG A 71 -20.07 -3.90 -9.79
N SER A 72 -20.62 -4.51 -10.83
CA SER A 72 -21.06 -5.90 -10.76
C SER A 72 -19.87 -6.82 -10.51
N THR A 73 -20.05 -7.78 -9.60
CA THR A 73 -19.09 -8.87 -9.37
C THR A 73 -18.86 -9.68 -10.64
N LYS A 74 -19.95 -9.95 -11.39
CA LYS A 74 -19.87 -10.59 -12.71
C LYS A 74 -19.91 -9.50 -13.78
N LYS A 75 -18.78 -9.28 -14.43
CA LYS A 75 -18.63 -8.36 -15.56
C LYS A 75 -17.60 -8.92 -16.51
N THR A 76 -17.86 -8.78 -17.81
CA THR A 76 -16.84 -9.08 -18.81
C THR A 76 -15.85 -7.91 -18.90
N PRO A 77 -14.59 -8.13 -19.32
CA PRO A 77 -13.60 -7.05 -19.38
C PRO A 77 -14.03 -5.87 -20.26
N ASP A 78 -14.69 -6.13 -21.39
CA ASP A 78 -15.24 -5.12 -22.31
C ASP A 78 -16.31 -4.25 -21.66
N GLN A 79 -17.20 -4.83 -20.83
CA GLN A 79 -18.19 -4.05 -20.08
C GLN A 79 -17.51 -3.05 -19.16
N ASN A 80 -16.45 -3.46 -18.47
CA ASN A 80 -15.71 -2.58 -17.56
C ASN A 80 -15.09 -1.40 -18.33
N ASP A 81 -14.46 -1.69 -19.47
CA ASP A 81 -13.80 -0.71 -20.33
C ASP A 81 -14.78 0.31 -20.90
N ILE A 82 -15.98 -0.10 -21.33
CA ILE A 82 -17.00 0.82 -21.87
C ILE A 82 -17.40 1.88 -20.83
N PHE A 83 -17.59 1.48 -19.57
CA PHE A 83 -17.94 2.43 -18.50
C PHE A 83 -16.78 3.37 -18.15
N LEU A 84 -15.55 2.85 -18.12
CA LEU A 84 -14.37 3.67 -17.91
C LEU A 84 -14.19 4.69 -19.03
N TYR A 85 -14.32 4.25 -20.28
CA TYR A 85 -14.24 5.09 -21.46
C TYR A 85 -15.20 6.28 -21.38
N ASP A 86 -16.49 6.02 -21.15
CA ASP A 86 -17.52 7.06 -21.09
C ASP A 86 -17.27 8.03 -19.92
N ARG A 87 -16.90 7.52 -18.74
CA ARG A 87 -16.63 8.37 -17.57
C ARG A 87 -15.41 9.26 -17.76
N ILE A 88 -14.32 8.74 -18.30
CA ILE A 88 -13.11 9.51 -18.56
C ILE A 88 -13.39 10.56 -19.63
N LYS A 89 -14.07 10.20 -20.72
CA LYS A 89 -14.44 11.15 -21.77
C LYS A 89 -15.30 12.30 -21.23
N ARG A 90 -16.30 12.01 -20.40
CA ARG A 90 -17.12 13.04 -19.75
C ARG A 90 -16.32 13.93 -18.80
N LEU A 91 -15.35 13.37 -18.09
CA LEU A 91 -14.43 14.16 -17.27
C LEU A 91 -13.59 15.10 -18.14
N THR A 92 -13.03 14.60 -19.23
CA THR A 92 -12.24 15.38 -20.20
C THR A 92 -13.06 16.51 -20.83
N GLU A 93 -14.35 16.29 -21.11
CA GLU A 93 -15.27 17.26 -21.69
C GLU A 93 -15.89 18.21 -20.64
N SER A 94 -15.66 17.97 -19.35
CA SER A 94 -16.27 18.74 -18.27
C SER A 94 -15.74 20.18 -18.21
N SER A 95 -16.66 21.14 -18.07
CA SER A 95 -16.31 22.54 -17.77
C SER A 95 -15.60 22.73 -16.42
N HIS A 96 -15.57 21.67 -15.58
CA HIS A 96 -14.95 21.66 -14.27
C HIS A 96 -13.57 21.00 -14.25
N LEU A 97 -13.00 20.62 -15.41
CA LEU A 97 -11.68 20.00 -15.48
C LEU A 97 -10.57 20.86 -14.83
N ALA A 98 -10.69 22.19 -14.90
CA ALA A 98 -9.78 23.12 -14.23
C ALA A 98 -9.81 23.05 -12.68
N LEU A 99 -10.82 22.42 -12.09
CA LEU A 99 -10.88 22.20 -10.65
C LEU A 99 -10.02 21.01 -10.19
N VAL A 100 -9.56 20.16 -11.12
CA VAL A 100 -8.71 19.01 -10.80
C VAL A 100 -7.34 19.47 -10.33
N LYS A 101 -7.01 19.15 -9.08
CA LYS A 101 -5.71 19.44 -8.45
C LYS A 101 -4.84 18.20 -8.30
N GLU A 102 -5.45 17.05 -8.09
CA GLU A 102 -4.79 15.77 -8.00
C GLU A 102 -5.45 14.78 -8.96
N LEU A 103 -4.65 14.20 -9.84
CA LEU A 103 -5.04 13.08 -10.69
C LEU A 103 -4.10 11.91 -10.42
N VAL A 104 -4.67 10.76 -10.09
CA VAL A 104 -3.97 9.49 -9.99
C VAL A 104 -4.53 8.53 -11.06
N ILE A 105 -3.67 7.95 -11.88
CA ILE A 105 -4.01 6.93 -12.87
C ILE A 105 -3.32 5.63 -12.45
N GLN A 106 -4.12 4.62 -12.14
CA GLN A 106 -3.62 3.30 -11.75
C GLN A 106 -2.98 2.52 -12.91
N GLU A 107 -2.27 1.45 -12.58
CA GLU A 107 -1.78 0.48 -13.56
C GLU A 107 -2.96 -0.32 -14.15
N ASP A 108 -2.80 -0.79 -15.39
CA ASP A 108 -3.73 -1.71 -16.07
C ASP A 108 -5.21 -1.32 -15.96
N VAL A 109 -5.53 -0.02 -16.10
CA VAL A 109 -6.90 0.52 -16.00
C VAL A 109 -7.85 -0.14 -17.01
N PHE A 110 -7.38 -0.33 -18.24
CA PHE A 110 -8.17 -0.89 -19.35
C PHE A 110 -7.69 -2.30 -19.69
N TYR A 111 -8.63 -3.19 -20.00
CA TYR A 111 -8.30 -4.49 -20.58
C TYR A 111 -7.87 -4.34 -22.05
N ASP A 112 -8.65 -3.61 -22.85
CA ASP A 112 -8.27 -3.17 -24.20
C ASP A 112 -7.38 -1.91 -24.11
N ARG A 113 -6.08 -2.13 -23.96
CA ARG A 113 -5.08 -1.05 -23.88
C ARG A 113 -5.01 -0.23 -25.17
N GLU A 114 -5.25 -0.83 -26.33
CA GLU A 114 -5.15 -0.12 -27.62
C GLU A 114 -6.22 0.98 -27.74
N SER A 115 -7.43 0.69 -27.32
CA SER A 115 -8.52 1.67 -27.29
C SER A 115 -8.50 2.57 -26.04
N GLY A 116 -8.06 2.05 -24.90
CA GLY A 116 -8.09 2.74 -23.61
C GLY A 116 -7.02 3.82 -23.43
N LEU A 117 -5.78 3.54 -23.83
CA LEU A 117 -4.65 4.48 -23.66
C LEU A 117 -4.87 5.83 -24.35
N PRO A 118 -5.39 5.91 -25.59
CA PRO A 118 -5.72 7.19 -26.24
C PRO A 118 -6.69 8.06 -25.44
N VAL A 119 -7.61 7.44 -24.69
CA VAL A 119 -8.62 8.15 -23.88
C VAL A 119 -7.98 8.79 -22.65
N LEU A 120 -7.09 8.05 -21.97
CA LEU A 120 -6.30 8.58 -20.86
C LEU A 120 -5.36 9.69 -21.33
N GLN A 121 -4.70 9.48 -22.48
CA GLN A 121 -3.82 10.48 -23.08
C GLN A 121 -4.57 11.79 -23.36
N ALA A 122 -5.78 11.73 -23.91
CA ALA A 122 -6.59 12.92 -24.16
C ALA A 122 -6.95 13.70 -22.87
N LEU A 123 -7.22 12.99 -21.76
CA LEU A 123 -7.40 13.62 -20.45
C LEU A 123 -6.12 14.30 -19.97
N ILE A 124 -4.99 13.61 -20.07
CA ILE A 124 -3.68 14.12 -19.64
C ILE A 124 -3.32 15.37 -20.44
N ASP A 125 -3.39 15.33 -21.77
CA ASP A 125 -3.05 16.47 -22.61
C ASP A 125 -3.85 17.72 -22.23
N ARG A 126 -5.16 17.57 -21.96
CA ARG A 126 -6.01 18.67 -21.47
C ARG A 126 -5.58 19.22 -20.11
N LEU A 127 -5.18 18.34 -19.18
CA LEU A 127 -4.71 18.77 -17.86
C LEU A 127 -3.34 19.44 -17.93
N LEU A 128 -2.45 18.96 -18.81
CA LEU A 128 -1.16 19.58 -19.08
C LEU A 128 -1.33 20.97 -19.69
N GLU A 129 -2.27 21.15 -20.63
CA GLU A 129 -2.63 22.46 -21.20
C GLU A 129 -3.10 23.46 -20.14
N LEU A 130 -3.83 22.98 -19.12
CA LEU A 130 -4.36 23.83 -18.06
C LEU A 130 -3.29 24.27 -17.05
N ASP A 131 -2.23 23.47 -16.85
CA ASP A 131 -1.14 23.69 -15.89
C ASP A 131 -1.64 24.12 -14.50
N GLN A 132 -2.62 23.40 -13.95
CA GLN A 132 -3.22 23.69 -12.64
C GLN A 132 -3.13 22.54 -11.65
N VAL A 133 -2.62 21.39 -12.11
CA VAL A 133 -2.47 20.17 -11.34
C VAL A 133 -1.30 20.34 -10.36
N GLU A 134 -1.57 20.00 -9.10
CA GLU A 134 -0.58 19.98 -8.02
C GLU A 134 0.03 18.58 -7.85
N VAL A 135 -0.71 17.53 -8.21
CA VAL A 135 -0.27 16.12 -8.16
C VAL A 135 -0.74 15.39 -9.40
N LEU A 136 0.20 14.90 -10.20
CA LEU A 136 -0.07 14.03 -11.34
C LEU A 136 0.71 12.74 -11.16
N ASP A 137 0.01 11.68 -10.72
CA ASP A 137 0.58 10.36 -10.45
C ASP A 137 0.08 9.39 -11.52
N ILE A 138 0.96 9.01 -12.46
CA ILE A 138 0.67 8.09 -13.55
C ILE A 138 1.46 6.81 -13.30
N ARG A 139 0.76 5.73 -12.95
CA ARG A 139 1.39 4.44 -12.63
C ARG A 139 1.56 3.55 -13.85
N ASP A 140 0.73 3.70 -14.90
CA ASP A 140 0.99 3.04 -16.18
C ASP A 140 2.32 3.55 -16.77
N SER A 141 3.33 2.68 -16.82
CA SER A 141 4.69 3.01 -17.23
C SER A 141 4.77 3.60 -18.64
N ALA A 142 4.00 3.06 -19.59
CA ALA A 142 4.03 3.53 -20.97
C ALA A 142 3.46 4.95 -21.08
N LEU A 143 2.35 5.21 -20.39
CA LEU A 143 1.72 6.52 -20.33
C LEU A 143 2.58 7.54 -19.59
N PHE A 144 3.23 7.14 -18.50
CA PHE A 144 4.16 7.98 -17.75
C PHE A 144 5.37 8.36 -18.60
N GLU A 145 6.04 7.39 -19.22
CA GLU A 145 7.20 7.63 -20.10
C GLU A 145 6.86 8.57 -21.25
N HIS A 146 5.68 8.41 -21.87
CA HIS A 146 5.24 9.27 -22.96
C HIS A 146 5.05 10.73 -22.54
N ASN A 147 4.62 10.98 -21.30
CA ASN A 147 4.28 12.31 -20.81
C ASN A 147 5.36 12.94 -19.91
N TYR A 148 6.38 12.18 -19.51
CA TYR A 148 7.37 12.59 -18.51
C TYR A 148 8.01 13.96 -18.79
N SER A 149 8.44 14.21 -20.02
CA SER A 149 9.06 15.51 -20.38
C SER A 149 8.10 16.69 -20.19
N LYS A 150 6.82 16.54 -20.57
CA LYS A 150 5.78 17.56 -20.37
C LYS A 150 5.46 17.77 -18.89
N ILE A 151 5.47 16.69 -18.10
CA ILE A 151 5.21 16.76 -16.64
C ILE A 151 6.27 17.64 -15.95
N LEU A 152 7.54 17.53 -16.35
CA LEU A 152 8.62 18.37 -15.79
C LEU A 152 8.43 19.87 -16.07
N GLU A 153 7.65 20.23 -17.09
CA GLU A 153 7.36 21.63 -17.46
C GLU A 153 6.22 22.25 -16.65
N LEU A 154 5.45 21.46 -15.89
CA LEU A 154 4.36 21.96 -15.07
C LEU A 154 4.86 22.87 -13.94
N THR A 155 4.14 23.96 -13.69
CA THR A 155 4.56 25.01 -12.75
C THR A 155 3.87 24.93 -11.39
N HIS A 156 2.80 24.14 -11.27
CA HIS A 156 2.00 24.03 -10.05
C HIS A 156 2.22 22.76 -9.23
N LEU A 157 3.07 21.84 -9.70
CA LEU A 157 3.31 20.59 -8.98
C LEU A 157 3.84 20.81 -7.56
N ARG A 158 3.31 20.01 -6.64
CA ARG A 158 3.74 19.86 -5.25
C ARG A 158 4.25 18.44 -4.96
N LYS A 159 3.80 17.45 -5.74
CA LYS A 159 4.35 16.09 -5.79
C LYS A 159 4.89 15.81 -7.19
N CYS A 160 6.07 15.19 -7.27
CA CYS A 160 6.66 14.79 -8.56
C CYS A 160 7.45 13.49 -8.41
N ARG A 161 7.38 12.65 -9.45
CA ARG A 161 8.22 11.45 -9.63
C ARG A 161 9.31 11.74 -10.65
N VAL A 162 10.55 11.43 -10.30
CA VAL A 162 11.73 11.65 -11.14
C VAL A 162 12.49 10.34 -11.31
N VAL A 163 12.75 9.95 -12.57
CA VAL A 163 13.47 8.70 -12.90
C VAL A 163 14.97 8.92 -13.03
N ASN A 164 15.38 10.14 -13.38
CA ASN A 164 16.78 10.51 -13.45
C ASN A 164 17.04 11.76 -12.62
N ILE A 165 17.92 11.65 -11.64
CA ILE A 165 18.29 12.75 -10.74
C ILE A 165 18.72 14.01 -11.50
N GLY A 166 19.34 13.87 -12.68
CA GLY A 166 19.71 15.02 -13.52
C GLY A 166 18.51 15.82 -14.05
N ASP A 167 17.32 15.24 -14.08
CA ASP A 167 16.10 15.92 -14.51
C ASP A 167 15.52 16.85 -13.44
N LEU A 168 16.00 16.78 -12.19
CA LEU A 168 15.61 17.72 -11.14
C LEU A 168 15.90 19.19 -11.54
N GLY A 169 16.94 19.42 -12.35
CA GLY A 169 17.25 20.73 -12.91
C GLY A 169 16.30 21.20 -14.02
N LYS A 170 15.48 20.31 -14.57
CA LYS A 170 14.48 20.63 -15.61
C LYS A 170 13.11 20.96 -15.03
N LEU A 171 12.87 20.61 -13.76
CA LEU A 171 11.59 20.75 -13.11
C LEU A 171 11.25 22.22 -12.84
N ARG A 172 10.26 22.77 -13.56
CA ARG A 172 9.87 24.18 -13.39
C ARG A 172 9.21 24.47 -12.04
N SER A 173 8.57 23.47 -11.46
CA SER A 173 7.89 23.52 -10.17
C SER A 173 8.80 23.22 -8.97
N LEU A 174 10.11 23.04 -9.18
CA LEU A 174 11.06 22.65 -8.13
C LEU A 174 10.93 23.42 -6.80
N PRO A 175 10.73 24.77 -6.76
CA PRO A 175 10.57 25.51 -5.51
C PRO A 175 9.26 25.24 -4.75
N ARG A 176 8.33 24.48 -5.32
CA ARG A 176 7.02 24.16 -4.75
C ARG A 176 6.89 22.69 -4.34
N ILE A 177 7.86 21.85 -4.71
CA ILE A 177 7.82 20.41 -4.46
C ILE A 177 7.98 20.16 -2.96
N LYS A 178 6.97 19.53 -2.38
CA LYS A 178 6.96 19.08 -0.98
C LYS A 178 7.16 17.57 -0.87
N SER A 179 6.67 16.82 -1.84
CA SER A 179 6.80 15.36 -1.94
C SER A 179 7.57 15.00 -3.20
N LEU A 180 8.72 14.36 -3.03
CA LEU A 180 9.58 13.92 -4.12
C LEU A 180 9.69 12.40 -4.11
N GLU A 181 9.43 11.80 -5.26
CA GLU A 181 9.68 10.39 -5.52
C GLU A 181 10.84 10.26 -6.51
N ILE A 182 11.84 9.46 -6.15
CA ILE A 182 13.00 9.19 -7.00
C ILE A 182 13.01 7.69 -7.32
N SER A 183 12.79 7.36 -8.59
CA SER A 183 12.93 5.99 -9.08
C SER A 183 14.33 5.78 -9.64
N LEU A 184 15.11 4.88 -9.04
CA LEU A 184 16.48 4.60 -9.43
C LEU A 184 16.52 3.41 -10.39
N THR A 185 16.84 3.67 -11.66
CA THR A 185 16.94 2.66 -12.72
C THR A 185 18.37 2.38 -13.17
N HIS A 186 19.34 3.17 -12.70
CA HIS A 186 20.76 3.06 -13.07
C HIS A 186 21.64 2.92 -11.83
N PRO A 187 22.77 2.17 -11.92
CA PRO A 187 23.64 1.88 -10.77
C PRO A 187 24.50 3.07 -10.32
N ASP A 188 24.80 4.01 -11.22
CA ASP A 188 25.75 5.10 -10.98
C ASP A 188 25.13 6.49 -11.12
N PHE A 189 25.64 7.43 -10.33
CA PHE A 189 25.29 8.84 -10.39
C PHE A 189 26.45 9.67 -10.93
N LYS A 190 26.17 10.54 -11.90
CA LYS A 190 27.18 11.48 -12.42
C LYS A 190 27.55 12.49 -11.32
N PRO A 191 28.85 12.66 -10.98
CA PRO A 191 29.27 13.70 -10.06
C PRO A 191 28.84 15.08 -10.54
N ARG A 192 28.43 15.95 -9.62
CA ARG A 192 27.99 17.33 -9.88
C ARG A 192 26.84 17.45 -10.89
N CYS A 193 26.02 16.41 -11.00
CA CYS A 193 24.83 16.44 -11.87
C CYS A 193 23.77 17.44 -11.36
N LEU A 194 23.76 17.74 -10.06
CA LEU A 194 22.86 18.70 -9.43
C LEU A 194 23.56 20.06 -9.27
N SER A 195 22.91 21.13 -9.72
CA SER A 195 23.37 22.50 -9.48
C SER A 195 23.10 22.91 -8.02
N ASP A 196 23.81 23.93 -7.54
CA ASP A 196 23.64 24.44 -6.18
C ASP A 196 22.23 24.99 -5.93
N ASP A 197 21.60 25.59 -6.95
CA ASP A 197 20.21 26.05 -6.87
C ASP A 197 19.23 24.88 -6.67
N VAL A 198 19.46 23.76 -7.37
CA VAL A 198 18.64 22.55 -7.20
C VAL A 198 18.82 21.97 -5.81
N LYS A 199 20.08 21.82 -5.36
CA LYS A 199 20.39 21.33 -4.01
C LYS A 199 19.70 22.17 -2.95
N LYS A 200 19.83 23.49 -3.02
CA LYS A 200 19.21 24.44 -2.09
C LYS A 200 17.68 24.33 -2.12
N SER A 201 17.07 24.32 -3.30
CA SER A 201 15.62 24.21 -3.42
C SER A 201 15.11 22.93 -2.77
N LEU A 202 15.76 21.80 -3.03
CA LEU A 202 15.38 20.51 -2.44
C LEU A 202 15.56 20.51 -0.91
N SER A 203 16.67 21.04 -0.42
CA SER A 203 16.94 21.20 1.01
C SER A 203 15.84 22.00 1.72
N ASP A 204 15.36 23.09 1.11
CA ASP A 204 14.44 24.03 1.74
C ASP A 204 12.95 23.61 1.67
N THR A 205 12.58 22.78 0.68
CA THR A 205 11.16 22.56 0.33
C THR A 205 10.66 21.14 0.53
N VAL A 206 11.53 20.13 0.37
CA VAL A 206 11.12 18.73 0.41
C VAL A 206 10.90 18.29 1.86
N VAL A 207 9.68 17.84 2.13
CA VAL A 207 9.23 17.34 3.44
C VAL A 207 9.01 15.83 3.40
N GLU A 208 8.69 15.30 2.22
CA GLU A 208 8.49 13.88 1.97
C GLU A 208 9.41 13.39 0.85
N LEU A 209 10.16 12.32 1.11
CA LEU A 209 11.02 11.67 0.14
C LEU A 209 10.68 10.18 0.04
N THR A 210 10.42 9.72 -1.17
CA THR A 210 10.34 8.30 -1.51
C THR A 210 11.46 7.95 -2.46
N VAL A 211 12.21 6.90 -2.14
CA VAL A 211 13.25 6.35 -3.02
C VAL A 211 12.85 4.92 -3.35
N ASP A 212 12.63 4.66 -4.63
CA ASP A 212 12.38 3.31 -5.13
C ASP A 212 13.54 2.89 -6.03
N ASP A 213 14.37 2.00 -5.52
CA ASP A 213 15.50 1.42 -6.25
C ASP A 213 15.14 0.05 -6.81
N LEU A 214 15.20 -0.09 -8.13
CA LEU A 214 14.99 -1.35 -8.82
C LEU A 214 16.01 -2.42 -8.38
N GLU A 215 17.23 -2.01 -7.99
CA GLU A 215 18.25 -2.91 -7.47
C GLU A 215 18.18 -3.09 -5.94
N HIS A 216 17.19 -2.47 -5.27
CA HIS A 216 17.04 -2.46 -3.82
C HIS A 216 18.32 -2.02 -3.09
N SER A 217 18.95 -0.93 -3.54
CA SER A 217 20.23 -0.42 -3.06
C SER A 217 20.16 1.08 -2.73
N SER A 218 19.02 1.57 -2.22
CA SER A 218 18.74 3.02 -2.08
C SER A 218 19.79 3.83 -1.28
N LEU A 219 20.50 3.23 -0.32
CA LEU A 219 21.55 3.92 0.44
C LEU A 219 22.66 4.54 -0.43
N ARG A 220 22.89 4.01 -1.65
CA ARG A 220 23.85 4.61 -2.61
C ARG A 220 23.45 6.04 -3.02
N LEU A 221 22.16 6.34 -3.05
CA LEU A 221 21.66 7.70 -3.29
C LEU A 221 22.05 8.63 -2.14
N PHE A 222 21.92 8.16 -0.90
CA PHE A 222 22.28 8.96 0.26
C PHE A 222 23.79 9.16 0.34
N GLN A 223 24.59 8.16 -0.04
CA GLN A 223 26.03 8.32 -0.22
C GLN A 223 26.35 9.40 -1.27
N TYR A 224 25.63 9.41 -2.39
CA TYR A 224 25.77 10.45 -3.40
C TYR A 224 25.42 11.84 -2.86
N PHE A 225 24.28 11.99 -2.18
CA PHE A 225 23.89 13.27 -1.56
C PHE A 225 24.91 13.76 -0.53
N HIS A 226 25.42 12.86 0.31
CA HIS A 226 26.51 13.17 1.23
C HIS A 226 27.74 13.70 0.49
N LYS A 227 28.22 12.99 -0.55
CA LYS A 227 29.38 13.40 -1.37
C LYS A 227 29.17 14.75 -2.07
N GLU A 228 27.92 15.08 -2.43
CA GLU A 228 27.53 16.34 -3.05
C GLU A 228 27.28 17.47 -2.05
N GLY A 229 27.45 17.22 -0.74
CA GLY A 229 27.22 18.17 0.34
C GLY A 229 25.75 18.54 0.54
N MET A 230 24.83 17.69 0.07
CA MET A 230 23.39 17.94 0.11
C MET A 230 22.79 17.43 1.42
N ARG A 231 21.96 18.26 2.05
CA ARG A 231 21.23 17.92 3.28
C ARG A 231 19.74 18.16 3.09
N LEU A 232 18.92 17.22 3.52
CA LEU A 232 17.47 17.24 3.44
C LEU A 232 16.87 17.34 4.86
N GLY A 233 17.26 18.38 5.59
CA GLY A 233 16.94 18.54 7.02
C GLY A 233 15.48 18.89 7.34
N HIS A 234 14.65 19.14 6.31
CA HIS A 234 13.22 19.40 6.42
C HIS A 234 12.36 18.15 6.16
N VAL A 235 12.97 17.04 5.72
CA VAL A 235 12.26 15.78 5.50
C VAL A 235 11.78 15.24 6.84
N THR A 236 10.49 15.02 6.96
CA THR A 236 9.84 14.37 8.12
C THR A 236 9.21 13.03 7.75
N SER A 237 9.13 12.72 6.45
CA SER A 237 8.45 11.55 5.90
C SER A 237 9.39 10.87 4.91
N LEU A 238 9.88 9.67 5.22
CA LEU A 238 10.92 8.99 4.43
C LEU A 238 10.53 7.55 4.12
N LYS A 239 10.67 7.15 2.85
CA LYS A 239 10.56 5.75 2.41
C LYS A 239 11.72 5.38 1.49
N PHE A 240 12.31 4.22 1.71
CA PHE A 240 13.36 3.69 0.85
C PHE A 240 13.46 2.17 0.94
N ASN A 241 14.04 1.55 -0.09
CA ASN A 241 14.31 0.13 -0.15
C ASN A 241 15.82 -0.20 -0.20
N HIS A 242 16.28 -1.08 0.68
CA HIS A 242 17.67 -1.55 0.70
C HIS A 242 17.79 -2.99 1.20
N VAL A 243 18.37 -3.86 0.38
CA VAL A 243 18.54 -5.30 0.66
C VAL A 243 20.00 -5.70 0.49
N HIS A 244 20.54 -6.39 1.50
CA HIS A 244 21.86 -7.02 1.41
C HIS A 244 21.71 -8.46 0.88
N GLY A 245 21.85 -8.63 -0.45
CA GLY A 245 21.69 -9.93 -1.13
C GLY A 245 23.01 -10.72 -1.30
N ILE A 246 22.93 -12.06 -1.37
CA ILE A 246 24.08 -12.99 -1.50
C ILE A 246 24.78 -12.87 -2.87
N HIS A 247 24.05 -12.44 -3.90
CA HIS A 247 24.55 -12.40 -5.27
C HIS A 247 25.22 -11.05 -5.58
N ASP A 248 26.54 -11.00 -5.38
CA ASP A 248 27.49 -9.92 -5.73
C ASP A 248 27.67 -9.69 -7.24
N TYR A 249 26.59 -9.65 -8.02
CA TYR A 249 26.71 -9.44 -9.47
C TYR A 249 26.93 -7.97 -9.89
N ASN A 250 26.92 -6.97 -8.98
CA ASN A 250 27.06 -5.55 -9.35
C ASN A 250 27.99 -4.70 -8.46
N LYS A 251 28.54 -3.64 -9.09
CA LYS A 251 29.45 -2.60 -8.56
C LYS A 251 28.81 -1.63 -7.54
N THR A 252 27.68 -1.99 -6.94
CA THR A 252 26.84 -1.07 -6.15
C THR A 252 27.01 -1.30 -4.65
N MET A 253 26.84 -0.24 -3.86
CA MET A 253 27.00 -0.28 -2.40
C MET A 253 25.84 -1.06 -1.77
N ARG A 254 26.12 -2.22 -1.17
CA ARG A 254 25.12 -3.06 -0.47
C ARG A 254 25.34 -3.16 1.04
N GLU A 255 26.38 -2.51 1.55
CA GLU A 255 26.62 -2.44 2.99
C GLU A 255 25.57 -1.55 3.64
N LEU A 256 24.84 -2.14 4.59
CA LEU A 256 23.85 -1.44 5.40
C LEU A 256 24.57 -0.55 6.42
N THR A 257 24.43 0.76 6.27
CA THR A 257 25.05 1.75 7.15
C THR A 257 24.17 2.98 7.31
N THR A 258 24.13 3.53 8.52
CA THR A 258 23.38 4.75 8.81
C THR A 258 24.20 6.01 8.53
N ILE A 259 25.52 5.91 8.26
CA ILE A 259 26.44 7.06 8.20
C ILE A 259 25.91 8.11 7.21
N PHE A 260 25.65 7.71 5.97
CA PHE A 260 25.15 8.62 4.95
C PHE A 260 23.72 9.09 5.23
N LEU A 261 22.91 8.25 5.87
CA LEU A 261 21.55 8.60 6.27
C LEU A 261 21.55 9.73 7.31
N LYS A 262 22.39 9.61 8.34
CA LYS A 262 22.57 10.61 9.41
C LYS A 262 23.15 11.94 8.91
N ASP A 263 23.95 11.90 7.85
CA ASP A 263 24.53 13.11 7.26
C ASP A 263 23.56 13.86 6.32
N VAL A 264 22.69 13.12 5.64
CA VAL A 264 21.69 13.69 4.71
C VAL A 264 20.45 14.15 5.47
N PHE A 265 19.98 13.40 6.46
CA PHE A 265 18.71 13.65 7.14
C PHE A 265 18.90 13.98 8.62
N ASP A 266 18.03 14.85 9.15
CA ASP A 266 17.87 15.04 10.60
C ASP A 266 16.93 13.95 11.13
N LEU A 267 17.47 12.77 11.43
CA LEU A 267 16.69 11.59 11.84
C LEU A 267 15.76 11.85 13.04
N LYS A 268 16.10 12.82 13.88
CA LYS A 268 15.28 13.23 15.04
C LYS A 268 13.96 13.89 14.66
N LYS A 269 13.84 14.39 13.43
CA LYS A 269 12.62 15.01 12.89
C LYS A 269 11.76 14.07 12.07
N ILE A 270 12.21 12.85 11.80
CA ILE A 270 11.42 11.88 11.05
C ILE A 270 10.21 11.48 11.90
N GLU A 271 9.02 11.80 11.39
CA GLU A 271 7.73 11.44 11.98
C GLU A 271 7.13 10.19 11.33
N SER A 272 7.44 9.96 10.06
CA SER A 272 6.98 8.81 9.29
C SER A 272 8.16 8.13 8.58
N LEU A 273 8.40 6.86 8.89
CA LEU A 273 9.46 6.06 8.28
C LEU A 273 8.86 4.77 7.73
N GLU A 274 9.13 4.47 6.46
CA GLU A 274 8.85 3.16 5.89
C GLU A 274 10.11 2.58 5.25
N LEU A 275 10.49 1.38 5.68
CA LEU A 275 11.70 0.71 5.22
C LEU A 275 11.32 -0.63 4.58
N GLU A 276 11.74 -0.81 3.33
CA GLU A 276 11.78 -2.13 2.71
C GLU A 276 13.20 -2.68 2.83
N GLY A 277 13.40 -3.77 3.55
CA GLY A 277 14.76 -4.29 3.72
C GLY A 277 14.86 -5.62 4.44
N SER A 278 15.97 -6.28 4.15
CA SER A 278 16.41 -7.52 4.78
C SER A 278 17.90 -7.75 4.52
N CYS A 279 18.42 -8.83 5.11
CA CYS A 279 19.73 -9.38 4.77
C CYS A 279 19.55 -10.86 4.43
N GLU A 280 19.97 -11.26 3.23
CA GLU A 280 19.89 -12.65 2.78
C GLU A 280 21.17 -13.44 3.10
N ALA A 281 22.27 -12.76 3.41
CA ALA A 281 23.52 -13.41 3.76
C ALA A 281 23.39 -14.18 5.07
N SER A 282 23.66 -15.49 5.02
CA SER A 282 23.65 -16.37 6.19
C SER A 282 24.62 -15.87 7.26
N ASP A 283 24.21 -15.96 8.52
CA ASP A 283 24.99 -15.54 9.71
C ASP A 283 25.42 -14.05 9.70
N CYS A 284 24.74 -13.20 8.93
CA CYS A 284 25.05 -11.78 8.85
C CYS A 284 24.10 -10.95 9.73
N THR A 285 24.66 -10.13 10.63
CA THR A 285 23.90 -9.27 11.55
C THR A 285 23.69 -7.84 11.03
N CYS A 286 24.13 -7.54 9.80
CA CYS A 286 24.20 -6.16 9.33
C CYS A 286 22.85 -5.43 9.31
N PHE A 287 21.75 -6.14 9.04
CA PHE A 287 20.42 -5.56 9.08
C PHE A 287 19.98 -5.20 10.50
N ASN A 288 20.19 -6.12 11.46
CA ASN A 288 19.96 -5.83 12.86
C ASN A 288 20.83 -4.66 13.35
N ASP A 289 22.14 -4.67 13.02
CA ASP A 289 23.07 -3.63 13.46
C ASP A 289 22.71 -2.26 12.88
N PHE A 290 22.32 -2.22 11.60
CA PHE A 290 21.81 -1.01 10.94
C PHE A 290 20.57 -0.44 11.62
N LEU A 291 19.58 -1.30 11.93
CA LEU A 291 18.37 -0.87 12.63
C LEU A 291 18.66 -0.41 14.06
N MET A 292 19.51 -1.14 14.80
CA MET A 292 19.90 -0.78 16.17
C MET A 292 20.66 0.55 16.24
N ASP A 293 21.48 0.85 15.24
CA ASP A 293 22.20 2.13 15.16
C ASP A 293 21.30 3.30 14.71
N MET A 294 20.21 3.02 14.01
CA MET A 294 19.22 4.01 13.60
C MET A 294 18.20 4.32 14.71
N ALA A 295 17.73 3.31 15.46
CA ALA A 295 16.62 3.44 16.42
C ALA A 295 16.75 4.59 17.43
N PRO A 296 17.92 4.84 18.07
CA PRO A 296 18.06 5.89 19.08
C PRO A 296 17.82 7.30 18.55
N GLU A 297 17.99 7.51 17.24
CA GLU A 297 17.82 8.83 16.61
C GLU A 297 16.36 9.11 16.24
N LEU A 298 15.51 8.08 16.15
CA LEU A 298 14.12 8.17 15.70
C LEU A 298 13.14 8.66 16.77
N VAL A 299 13.49 9.76 17.44
CA VAL A 299 12.72 10.25 18.58
C VAL A 299 11.31 10.72 18.18
N SER A 300 11.09 11.23 16.97
CA SER A 300 9.80 11.83 16.59
C SER A 300 8.85 10.88 15.86
N VAL A 301 9.23 9.61 15.67
CA VAL A 301 8.45 8.66 14.86
C VAL A 301 7.07 8.41 15.47
N ARG A 302 6.05 8.57 14.63
CA ARG A 302 4.62 8.32 14.90
C ARG A 302 4.02 7.29 13.97
N SER A 303 4.60 7.12 12.78
CA SER A 303 4.20 6.14 11.78
C SER A 303 5.41 5.33 11.36
N LEU A 304 5.31 4.01 11.46
CA LEU A 304 6.39 3.09 11.10
C LEU A 304 5.88 1.99 10.17
N GLY A 305 6.55 1.83 9.03
CA GLY A 305 6.32 0.76 8.08
C GLY A 305 7.55 -0.10 7.88
N LEU A 306 7.38 -1.41 7.94
CA LEU A 306 8.45 -2.38 7.84
C LEU A 306 8.02 -3.46 6.86
N ILE A 307 8.74 -3.54 5.74
CA ILE A 307 8.42 -4.43 4.63
C ILE A 307 9.61 -5.38 4.46
N GLU A 308 9.34 -6.67 4.62
CA GLU A 308 10.30 -7.72 4.30
C GLU A 308 10.49 -7.77 2.79
N LYS A 309 11.72 -7.59 2.33
CA LYS A 309 12.05 -7.57 0.90
C LYS A 309 13.24 -8.46 0.63
N ASN A 310 13.03 -9.56 -0.08
CA ASN A 310 14.07 -10.53 -0.45
C ASN A 310 14.08 -10.66 -1.99
N PHE A 311 15.24 -10.94 -2.59
CA PHE A 311 15.38 -11.28 -4.01
C PHE A 311 14.80 -12.66 -4.31
N VAL A 312 14.98 -13.61 -3.40
CA VAL A 312 14.38 -14.95 -3.48
C VAL A 312 13.69 -15.26 -2.17
N THR A 313 12.40 -15.59 -2.23
CA THR A 313 11.67 -16.05 -1.04
C THR A 313 12.21 -17.42 -0.66
N GLN A 314 12.83 -17.52 0.52
CA GLN A 314 13.49 -18.76 0.97
C GLN A 314 12.49 -19.82 1.43
N GLY A 315 11.32 -19.40 1.92
CA GLY A 315 10.28 -20.32 2.40
C GLY A 315 10.70 -21.14 3.61
N ASP A 316 11.48 -20.52 4.51
CA ASP A 316 12.00 -21.13 5.75
C ASP A 316 11.59 -20.29 6.95
N HIS A 317 11.05 -20.93 7.98
CA HIS A 317 10.57 -20.27 9.19
C HIS A 317 11.69 -19.55 9.93
N ASN A 318 12.92 -20.09 9.97
CA ASN A 318 14.00 -19.48 10.74
C ASN A 318 14.37 -18.11 10.16
N THR A 319 14.40 -17.99 8.83
CA THR A 319 14.62 -16.70 8.15
C THR A 319 13.49 -15.71 8.48
N GLU A 320 12.23 -16.16 8.43
CA GLU A 320 11.07 -15.30 8.76
C GLU A 320 11.04 -14.88 10.24
N GLU A 321 11.39 -15.79 11.15
CA GLU A 321 11.47 -15.52 12.59
C GLU A 321 12.63 -14.59 12.93
N GLU A 322 13.79 -14.73 12.30
CA GLU A 322 14.93 -13.84 12.52
C GLU A 322 14.63 -12.41 12.03
N TRP A 323 13.92 -12.27 10.91
CA TRP A 323 13.43 -10.97 10.47
C TRP A 323 12.46 -10.37 11.50
N ASP A 324 11.49 -11.15 11.97
CA ASP A 324 10.56 -10.75 13.03
C ASP A 324 11.30 -10.33 14.31
N LEU A 325 12.30 -11.09 14.77
CA LEU A 325 13.14 -10.74 15.92
C LEU A 325 13.86 -9.41 15.71
N THR A 326 14.45 -9.21 14.54
CA THR A 326 15.19 -8.01 14.19
C THR A 326 14.29 -6.77 14.20
N ILE A 327 13.13 -6.84 13.55
CA ILE A 327 12.21 -5.71 13.50
C ILE A 327 11.55 -5.41 14.84
N ASN A 328 11.23 -6.44 15.63
CA ASN A 328 10.62 -6.23 16.95
C ASN A 328 11.63 -5.66 17.94
N ARG A 329 12.89 -6.10 17.89
CA ARG A 329 13.98 -5.41 18.62
C ARG A 329 14.04 -3.95 18.19
N PHE A 330 14.00 -3.66 16.89
CA PHE A 330 14.09 -2.29 16.39
C PHE A 330 12.99 -1.41 16.95
N ILE A 331 11.73 -1.86 16.85
CA ILE A 331 10.57 -1.15 17.39
C ILE A 331 10.77 -0.82 18.87
N LEU A 332 11.19 -1.79 19.68
CA LEU A 332 11.36 -1.60 21.12
C LEU A 332 12.52 -0.68 21.51
N HIS A 333 13.52 -0.51 20.64
CA HIS A 333 14.65 0.39 20.86
C HIS A 333 14.38 1.83 20.41
N ILE A 334 13.25 2.10 19.74
CA ILE A 334 12.84 3.47 19.41
C ILE A 334 12.45 4.22 20.70
N PRO A 335 13.04 5.40 20.97
CA PRO A 335 12.76 6.15 22.19
C PRO A 335 11.28 6.52 22.37
N LYS A 336 10.70 6.14 23.51
CA LYS A 336 9.30 6.42 23.87
C LYS A 336 8.28 5.90 22.84
N VAL A 337 8.60 4.78 22.17
CA VAL A 337 7.73 4.18 21.17
C VAL A 337 6.31 3.93 21.69
N SER A 338 6.18 3.50 22.95
CA SER A 338 4.90 3.21 23.61
C SER A 338 3.96 4.40 23.69
N GLU A 339 4.50 5.62 23.79
CA GLU A 339 3.77 6.89 23.92
C GLU A 339 3.58 7.61 22.57
N ARG A 340 4.38 7.28 21.55
CA ARG A 340 4.48 8.07 20.32
C ARG A 340 3.97 7.38 19.08
N LEU A 341 4.24 6.08 18.94
CA LEU A 341 3.86 5.33 17.75
C LEU A 341 2.33 5.20 17.69
N LYS A 342 1.74 5.68 16.59
CA LYS A 342 0.30 5.65 16.32
C LYS A 342 -0.05 4.70 15.20
N ASN A 343 0.81 4.58 14.18
CA ASN A 343 0.57 3.73 13.03
C ASN A 343 1.73 2.74 12.87
N LEU A 344 1.40 1.46 12.75
CA LEU A 344 2.35 0.40 12.47
C LEU A 344 1.84 -0.42 11.29
N THR A 345 2.68 -0.57 10.27
CA THR A 345 2.47 -1.53 9.19
C THR A 345 3.62 -2.50 9.11
N VAL A 346 3.31 -3.80 9.05
CA VAL A 346 4.29 -4.87 8.92
C VAL A 346 3.85 -5.78 7.77
N ARG A 347 4.67 -5.84 6.72
CA ARG A 347 4.43 -6.69 5.55
C ARG A 347 5.52 -7.75 5.46
N HIS A 348 5.16 -8.99 5.72
CA HIS A 348 5.99 -10.16 5.45
C HIS A 348 6.00 -10.50 3.96
N ASN A 349 7.02 -11.25 3.54
CA ASN A 349 7.13 -11.79 2.18
C ASN A 349 7.04 -13.33 2.16
N PRO A 350 5.90 -13.93 2.57
CA PRO A 350 5.74 -15.37 2.54
C PRO A 350 5.60 -15.90 1.09
N PRO A 351 5.92 -17.19 0.84
CA PRO A 351 5.75 -17.83 -0.46
C PRO A 351 4.34 -17.66 -1.03
N LEU A 352 4.20 -17.49 -2.36
CA LEU A 352 2.89 -17.26 -3.01
C LEU A 352 1.86 -18.34 -2.68
N ASN A 353 2.29 -19.60 -2.68
CA ASN A 353 1.47 -20.77 -2.37
C ASN A 353 1.54 -21.20 -0.89
N GLY A 354 2.17 -20.40 -0.03
CA GLY A 354 2.28 -20.65 1.41
C GLY A 354 3.16 -21.83 1.81
N ILE A 355 3.77 -22.57 0.87
CA ILE A 355 4.56 -23.76 1.20
C ILE A 355 5.90 -23.32 1.79
N THR A 356 6.17 -23.75 3.03
CA THR A 356 7.44 -23.55 3.73
C THR A 356 8.01 -24.90 4.18
N VAL A 357 9.33 -24.98 4.43
CA VAL A 357 10.02 -26.25 4.70
C VAL A 357 9.77 -26.79 6.12
N ASP A 358 9.51 -25.90 7.08
CA ASP A 358 9.42 -26.18 8.52
C ASP A 358 8.18 -25.55 9.19
N SER A 359 7.04 -25.75 8.54
CA SER A 359 5.68 -25.29 8.87
C SER A 359 5.02 -25.93 10.11
N VAL A 360 5.74 -26.15 11.21
CA VAL A 360 5.18 -26.84 12.40
C VAL A 360 4.47 -25.89 13.36
N GLU A 361 3.52 -26.40 14.16
CA GLU A 361 2.74 -25.60 15.13
C GLU A 361 3.64 -24.84 16.13
N GLY A 362 4.69 -25.49 16.63
CA GLY A 362 5.62 -24.87 17.57
C GLY A 362 6.28 -23.60 17.02
N ASN A 363 6.59 -23.60 15.71
CA ASN A 363 7.16 -22.47 15.01
C ASN A 363 6.16 -21.31 14.92
N TYR A 364 4.89 -21.59 14.59
CA TYR A 364 3.83 -20.58 14.68
C TYR A 364 3.72 -19.97 16.09
N ILE A 365 3.68 -20.82 17.13
CA ILE A 365 3.53 -20.37 18.52
C ILE A 365 4.69 -19.44 18.91
N ARG A 366 5.92 -19.72 18.48
CA ARG A 366 7.09 -18.85 18.73
C ARG A 366 6.90 -17.45 18.15
N ARG A 367 6.55 -17.36 16.85
CA ARG A 367 6.29 -16.07 16.19
C ARG A 367 5.11 -15.33 16.82
N ARG A 368 4.01 -16.03 17.12
CA ARG A 368 2.87 -15.43 17.85
C ARG A 368 3.31 -14.86 19.19
N THR A 369 4.06 -15.64 19.97
CA THR A 369 4.56 -15.23 21.30
C THR A 369 5.45 -13.99 21.21
N LEU A 370 6.23 -13.86 20.14
CA LEU A 370 7.07 -12.71 19.90
C LEU A 370 6.24 -11.42 19.72
N TYR A 371 5.18 -11.46 18.90
CA TYR A 371 4.26 -10.32 18.76
C TYR A 371 3.42 -10.08 20.03
N ASP A 372 3.01 -11.14 20.74
CA ASP A 372 2.30 -11.03 22.02
C ASP A 372 3.14 -10.30 23.09
N ASN A 373 4.47 -10.29 22.98
CA ASN A 373 5.35 -9.55 23.88
C ASN A 373 5.56 -8.08 23.47
N VAL A 374 5.46 -7.76 22.17
CA VAL A 374 5.80 -6.44 21.64
C VAL A 374 4.57 -5.54 21.53
N LEU A 375 3.48 -6.05 20.94
CA LEU A 375 2.28 -5.25 20.69
C LEU A 375 1.67 -4.62 21.95
N PRO A 376 1.61 -5.29 23.12
CA PRO A 376 1.08 -4.66 24.34
C PRO A 376 1.89 -3.47 24.85
N ILE A 377 3.16 -3.35 24.45
CA ILE A 377 4.02 -2.21 24.82
C ILE A 377 3.62 -0.96 24.02
N LEU A 378 3.02 -1.13 22.84
CA LEU A 378 2.64 -0.06 21.92
C LEU A 378 1.29 0.56 22.30
N THR A 379 1.19 1.07 23.54
CA THR A 379 -0.09 1.51 24.12
C THR A 379 -0.78 2.66 23.39
N ASN A 380 -0.02 3.50 22.66
CA ASN A 380 -0.57 4.60 21.87
C ASN A 380 -0.90 4.21 20.42
N LEU A 381 -0.75 2.93 20.03
CA LEU A 381 -1.04 2.49 18.69
C LEU A 381 -2.54 2.62 18.39
N GLN A 382 -2.85 3.30 17.28
CA GLN A 382 -4.20 3.57 16.79
C GLN A 382 -4.52 2.75 15.54
N THR A 383 -3.52 2.52 14.71
CA THR A 383 -3.64 1.79 13.44
C THR A 383 -2.63 0.65 13.37
N LEU A 384 -3.11 -0.55 13.11
CA LEU A 384 -2.28 -1.71 12.77
C LEU A 384 -2.66 -2.26 11.39
N VAL A 385 -1.69 -2.35 10.49
CA VAL A 385 -1.87 -2.90 9.14
C VAL A 385 -0.93 -4.10 8.96
N GLY A 386 -1.49 -5.26 8.64
CA GLY A 386 -0.76 -6.47 8.26
C GLY A 386 -1.18 -6.92 6.86
N PRO A 387 -0.54 -6.41 5.78
CA PRO A 387 -1.02 -6.66 4.43
C PRO A 387 -1.00 -8.12 4.00
N THR A 388 -0.06 -8.91 4.52
CA THR A 388 0.15 -10.31 4.16
C THR A 388 -0.23 -11.28 5.29
N PHE A 389 -1.01 -10.82 6.28
CA PHE A 389 -1.36 -11.59 7.48
C PHE A 389 -1.91 -13.00 7.22
N LEU A 390 -2.97 -13.18 6.42
CA LEU A 390 -3.53 -14.49 6.05
C LEU A 390 -2.49 -15.36 5.36
N LYS A 391 -1.71 -14.76 4.46
CA LYS A 391 -0.68 -15.47 3.69
C LYS A 391 0.42 -15.98 4.63
N SER A 392 0.84 -15.19 5.62
CA SER A 392 1.76 -15.62 6.67
C SER A 392 1.18 -16.75 7.53
N LEU A 393 -0.12 -16.70 7.86
CA LEU A 393 -0.78 -17.77 8.62
C LEU A 393 -0.93 -19.06 7.80
N SER A 394 -1.12 -18.95 6.48
CA SER A 394 -1.30 -20.09 5.59
C SER A 394 -0.09 -21.00 5.52
N ALA A 395 1.10 -20.49 5.87
CA ALA A 395 2.30 -21.28 6.02
C ALA A 395 2.19 -22.36 7.10
N TYR A 396 1.22 -22.28 8.02
CA TYR A 396 1.02 -23.25 9.09
C TYR A 396 -0.28 -24.02 8.86
N GLU A 397 -0.15 -25.24 8.31
CA GLU A 397 -1.29 -26.08 7.90
C GLU A 397 -2.34 -26.23 9.00
N ILE A 398 -1.92 -26.49 10.24
CA ILE A 398 -2.84 -26.68 11.38
C ILE A 398 -3.79 -25.49 11.55
N LEU A 399 -3.32 -24.25 11.37
CA LEU A 399 -4.16 -23.06 11.54
C LEU A 399 -5.20 -22.89 10.45
N VAL A 400 -4.82 -23.15 9.20
CA VAL A 400 -5.73 -23.00 8.06
C VAL A 400 -6.69 -24.17 7.95
N CYS A 401 -6.29 -25.36 8.41
CA CYS A 401 -7.17 -26.49 8.65
C CYS A 401 -8.18 -26.17 9.76
N ASP A 402 -7.73 -25.52 10.85
CA ASP A 402 -8.61 -25.07 11.92
C ASP A 402 -9.61 -24.03 11.41
N LEU A 403 -9.19 -23.05 10.61
CA LEU A 403 -10.07 -22.10 9.94
C LEU A 403 -11.15 -22.81 9.09
N LEU A 404 -10.74 -23.81 8.31
CA LEU A 404 -11.62 -24.51 7.38
C LEU A 404 -12.65 -25.42 8.07
N TRP A 405 -12.20 -26.20 9.08
CA TRP A 405 -13.02 -27.28 9.66
C TRP A 405 -13.51 -27.01 11.09
N ASN A 406 -12.81 -26.17 11.85
CA ASN A 406 -13.12 -25.86 13.26
C ASN A 406 -13.27 -24.35 13.52
N GLY A 407 -13.38 -23.55 12.47
CA GLY A 407 -13.39 -22.09 12.56
C GLY A 407 -14.71 -21.56 13.11
N CYS A 408 -15.27 -20.56 12.44
CA CYS A 408 -16.54 -19.98 12.87
C CYS A 408 -17.70 -20.96 12.64
N GLU A 409 -18.41 -21.34 13.70
CA GLU A 409 -19.60 -22.22 13.64
C GLU A 409 -20.93 -21.46 13.40
N CYS A 410 -20.88 -20.17 13.06
CA CYS A 410 -22.10 -19.41 12.84
C CYS A 410 -22.91 -19.97 11.65
N SER A 411 -24.22 -19.68 11.62
CA SER A 411 -25.14 -20.21 10.58
C SER A 411 -24.75 -19.86 9.15
N PHE A 412 -23.93 -18.81 8.96
CA PHE A 412 -23.38 -18.44 7.66
C PHE A 412 -22.19 -19.33 7.31
N CYS A 413 -21.14 -19.34 8.14
CA CYS A 413 -19.91 -20.11 7.91
C CYS A 413 -20.17 -21.62 7.79
N ALA A 414 -21.07 -22.17 8.61
CA ALA A 414 -21.46 -23.58 8.54
C ALA A 414 -22.07 -24.00 7.19
N LYS A 415 -22.55 -23.04 6.38
CA LYS A 415 -23.03 -23.29 5.00
C LYS A 415 -21.96 -23.10 3.94
N VAL A 416 -21.03 -22.17 4.16
CA VAL A 416 -20.02 -21.77 3.16
C VAL A 416 -18.80 -22.67 3.22
N LEU A 417 -18.28 -22.97 4.41
CA LEU A 417 -17.04 -23.74 4.59
C LEU A 417 -17.08 -25.14 3.94
N PRO A 418 -18.18 -25.92 4.02
CA PRO A 418 -18.26 -27.21 3.32
C PRO A 418 -18.17 -27.08 1.78
N VAL A 419 -18.63 -25.97 1.21
CA VAL A 419 -18.53 -25.70 -0.23
C VAL A 419 -17.08 -25.39 -0.59
N ILE A 420 -16.37 -24.63 0.24
CA ILE A 420 -14.94 -24.36 0.06
C ILE A 420 -14.10 -25.64 0.21
N ASP A 421 -14.45 -26.50 1.16
CA ASP A 421 -13.81 -27.81 1.33
C ASP A 421 -13.97 -28.68 0.07
N GLN A 422 -15.17 -28.70 -0.52
CA GLN A 422 -15.41 -29.38 -1.80
C GLN A 422 -14.58 -28.79 -2.94
N TYR A 423 -14.36 -27.48 -2.98
CA TYR A 423 -13.45 -26.87 -3.95
C TYR A 423 -12.03 -27.44 -3.81
N ILE A 424 -11.47 -27.40 -2.60
CA ILE A 424 -10.10 -27.86 -2.32
C ILE A 424 -9.92 -29.31 -2.78
N MET A 425 -10.88 -30.20 -2.48
CA MET A 425 -10.84 -31.61 -2.86
C MET A 425 -10.92 -31.88 -4.37
N ASN A 426 -11.32 -30.91 -5.20
CA ASN A 426 -11.56 -31.11 -6.63
C ASN A 426 -10.62 -30.31 -7.54
N HIS A 427 -9.60 -29.65 -6.97
CA HIS A 427 -8.65 -28.82 -7.72
C HIS A 427 -7.20 -29.23 -7.47
N GLN A 428 -6.37 -28.93 -8.45
CA GLN A 428 -4.93 -29.15 -8.45
C GLN A 428 -4.21 -27.89 -8.94
N TYR A 429 -3.03 -27.62 -8.38
CA TYR A 429 -2.14 -26.53 -8.80
C TYR A 429 -0.86 -27.11 -9.41
N TYR A 430 -0.20 -26.35 -10.30
CA TYR A 430 1.05 -26.79 -10.89
C TYR A 430 2.23 -26.42 -9.98
N SER A 431 2.87 -27.43 -9.38
CA SER A 431 4.09 -27.21 -8.61
C SER A 431 5.29 -27.10 -9.55
N PHE A 432 5.82 -25.89 -9.70
CA PHE A 432 7.02 -25.64 -10.50
C PHE A 432 8.23 -26.45 -10.01
N PRO A 433 8.52 -26.55 -8.70
CA PRO A 433 9.63 -27.36 -8.20
C PRO A 433 9.52 -28.86 -8.53
N ASP A 434 8.31 -29.41 -8.51
CA ASP A 434 8.07 -30.84 -8.77
C ASP A 434 7.75 -31.15 -10.23
N GLY A 435 7.62 -30.13 -11.09
CA GLY A 435 7.25 -30.27 -12.50
C GLY A 435 5.94 -31.04 -12.72
N SER A 436 4.99 -30.97 -11.78
CA SER A 436 3.78 -31.78 -11.78
C SER A 436 2.61 -31.07 -11.10
N PHE A 437 1.39 -31.48 -11.46
CA PHE A 437 0.19 -31.05 -10.75
C PHE A 437 0.09 -31.77 -9.41
N LYS A 438 -0.22 -31.00 -8.36
CA LYS A 438 -0.49 -31.47 -7.01
C LYS A 438 -1.87 -31.02 -6.58
N ASP A 439 -2.51 -31.79 -5.72
CA ASP A 439 -3.81 -31.43 -5.16
C ASP A 439 -3.71 -30.12 -4.39
N VAL A 440 -4.74 -29.28 -4.49
CA VAL A 440 -4.83 -28.08 -3.65
C VAL A 440 -5.01 -28.53 -2.20
N ILE A 441 -4.18 -28.01 -1.31
CA ILE A 441 -4.29 -28.20 0.14
C ILE A 441 -4.70 -26.88 0.81
N PRO A 442 -5.20 -26.91 2.06
CA PRO A 442 -5.61 -25.69 2.77
C PRO A 442 -4.54 -24.59 2.79
N THR A 443 -3.26 -24.93 3.00
CA THR A 443 -2.13 -23.99 2.92
C THR A 443 -2.11 -23.23 1.59
N VAL A 444 -2.14 -23.94 0.47
CA VAL A 444 -2.10 -23.34 -0.87
C VAL A 444 -3.36 -22.49 -1.12
N PHE A 445 -4.52 -23.01 -0.76
CA PHE A 445 -5.78 -22.31 -0.96
C PHE A 445 -5.85 -20.98 -0.19
N PHE A 446 -5.50 -21.00 1.09
CA PHE A 446 -5.53 -19.80 1.93
C PHE A 446 -4.38 -18.84 1.64
N ALA A 447 -3.25 -19.32 1.09
CA ALA A 447 -2.20 -18.45 0.58
C ALA A 447 -2.69 -17.61 -0.62
N TYR A 448 -3.35 -18.25 -1.60
CA TYR A 448 -3.97 -17.54 -2.73
C TYR A 448 -5.12 -16.65 -2.29
N THR A 449 -5.94 -17.11 -1.35
CA THR A 449 -6.97 -16.28 -0.73
C THR A 449 -6.37 -15.03 -0.09
N GLY A 450 -5.27 -15.19 0.67
CA GLY A 450 -4.56 -14.09 1.32
C GLY A 450 -3.96 -13.10 0.34
N ASP A 451 -3.36 -13.60 -0.75
CA ASP A 451 -2.87 -12.76 -1.85
C ASP A 451 -4.01 -11.97 -2.50
N ALA A 452 -5.11 -12.64 -2.89
CA ALA A 452 -6.28 -12.01 -3.48
C ALA A 452 -6.91 -10.95 -2.57
N LEU A 453 -7.07 -11.25 -1.28
CA LEU A 453 -7.60 -10.26 -0.32
C LEU A 453 -6.64 -9.07 -0.15
N SER A 454 -5.32 -9.31 -0.16
CA SER A 454 -4.33 -8.23 -0.10
C SER A 454 -4.37 -7.30 -1.33
N ARG A 455 -4.83 -7.76 -2.49
CA ARG A 455 -5.03 -6.88 -3.66
C ARG A 455 -6.18 -5.86 -3.49
N ARG A 456 -6.91 -5.92 -2.37
CA ARG A 456 -7.88 -4.87 -1.99
C ARG A 456 -7.21 -3.63 -1.42
N PHE A 457 -5.99 -3.75 -0.92
CA PHE A 457 -5.13 -2.59 -0.73
C PHE A 457 -4.95 -1.97 -2.11
N ILE A 458 -5.32 -0.69 -2.26
CA ILE A 458 -5.18 -0.10 -3.57
C ILE A 458 -3.70 -0.01 -3.90
N THR A 459 -3.36 -0.40 -5.12
CA THR A 459 -2.10 -0.11 -5.80
C THR A 459 -1.83 1.39 -5.97
N GLU A 460 -2.60 2.29 -5.33
CA GLU A 460 -2.46 3.76 -5.32
C GLU A 460 -1.36 4.24 -4.40
N THR A 461 -0.90 3.40 -3.48
CA THR A 461 0.07 3.79 -2.48
C THR A 461 1.26 2.86 -2.57
N ASP A 462 2.38 3.39 -3.06
CA ASP A 462 3.69 2.76 -2.86
C ASP A 462 4.07 2.76 -1.37
N TRP A 463 3.25 3.36 -0.50
CA TRP A 463 3.43 3.38 0.94
C TRP A 463 2.33 2.61 1.65
N ASP A 464 2.69 1.55 2.35
CA ASP A 464 1.76 0.82 3.20
C ASP A 464 1.21 1.73 4.30
N LEU A 465 2.03 2.66 4.82
CA LEU A 465 1.62 3.68 5.78
C LEU A 465 0.50 4.60 5.27
N LYS A 466 0.31 4.74 3.96
CA LYS A 466 -0.74 5.57 3.35
C LYS A 466 -1.96 4.78 2.93
N THR A 467 -2.02 3.48 3.23
CA THR A 467 -3.15 2.60 2.88
C THR A 467 -4.53 3.18 3.25
N LEU A 468 -4.65 3.87 4.39
CA LEU A 468 -5.93 4.46 4.83
C LEU A 468 -6.24 5.84 4.22
N ALA A 469 -5.31 6.41 3.44
CA ALA A 469 -5.54 7.66 2.72
C ALA A 469 -6.32 7.44 1.40
N THR A 470 -6.63 6.19 1.07
CA THR A 470 -7.31 5.76 -0.16
C THR A 470 -8.39 4.73 0.17
N CYS A 471 -9.44 4.65 -0.65
CA CYS A 471 -10.58 3.74 -0.43
C CYS A 471 -10.30 2.33 -0.99
N PRO A 472 -10.35 1.24 -0.21
CA PRO A 472 -10.03 -0.09 -0.72
C PRO A 472 -10.83 -0.47 -1.96
N VAL A 473 -10.23 -1.27 -2.84
CA VAL A 473 -10.91 -1.74 -4.05
C VAL A 473 -11.67 -3.05 -3.81
N SER A 474 -12.78 -3.21 -4.53
CA SER A 474 -13.61 -4.41 -4.53
C SER A 474 -13.00 -5.50 -5.41
N HIS A 475 -11.77 -5.92 -5.08
CA HIS A 475 -11.12 -7.02 -5.76
C HIS A 475 -11.77 -8.37 -5.38
N VAL A 476 -11.98 -9.20 -6.40
CA VAL A 476 -12.54 -10.54 -6.30
C VAL A 476 -11.68 -11.53 -7.08
N TRP A 477 -11.49 -12.71 -6.51
CA TRP A 477 -10.81 -13.83 -7.14
C TRP A 477 -11.85 -14.79 -7.72
N ASP A 478 -11.70 -15.17 -8.98
CA ASP A 478 -12.54 -16.16 -9.68
C ASP A 478 -12.23 -17.61 -9.26
N LEU A 479 -11.41 -17.77 -8.24
CA LEU A 479 -10.90 -19.06 -7.74
C LEU A 479 -10.00 -19.78 -8.76
N HIS A 480 -9.65 -19.19 -9.89
CA HIS A 480 -8.73 -19.77 -10.87
C HIS A 480 -7.56 -18.80 -11.15
N GLY A 481 -6.55 -19.22 -11.91
CA GLY A 481 -5.48 -18.31 -12.37
C GLY A 481 -4.20 -18.22 -11.52
N TYR A 482 -4.17 -18.73 -10.29
CA TYR A 482 -2.91 -18.89 -9.53
C TYR A 482 -2.20 -20.19 -9.94
N GLU A 483 -0.87 -20.17 -10.17
CA GLU A 483 -0.03 -21.35 -10.48
C GLU A 483 -0.71 -22.41 -11.39
N SER A 484 -1.39 -21.98 -12.45
CA SER A 484 -2.16 -22.86 -13.36
C SER A 484 -3.20 -23.75 -12.64
N LEU A 485 -3.84 -23.23 -11.60
CA LEU A 485 -4.88 -23.93 -10.86
C LEU A 485 -6.00 -24.37 -11.80
N GLN A 486 -6.30 -25.67 -11.75
CA GLN A 486 -7.33 -26.29 -12.57
C GLN A 486 -8.09 -27.34 -11.75
N HIS A 487 -9.34 -27.59 -12.13
CA HIS A 487 -10.13 -28.69 -11.57
C HIS A 487 -9.82 -30.03 -12.26
N PHE A 488 -10.24 -31.13 -11.64
CA PHE A 488 -10.21 -32.43 -12.29
C PHE A 488 -11.17 -32.48 -13.49
N LYS A 489 -10.83 -33.32 -14.49
CA LYS A 489 -11.56 -33.40 -15.77
C LYS A 489 -13.03 -33.82 -15.65
N ASN A 490 -13.38 -34.49 -14.57
CA ASN A 490 -14.71 -35.00 -14.27
C ASN A 490 -15.49 -34.13 -13.27
N PHE A 491 -14.98 -32.95 -12.94
CA PHE A 491 -15.62 -32.01 -12.03
C PHE A 491 -16.20 -30.83 -12.81
N ASP A 492 -17.51 -30.62 -12.68
CA ASP A 492 -18.19 -29.43 -13.19
C ASP A 492 -18.00 -28.29 -12.18
N CYS A 493 -17.04 -27.40 -12.48
CA CYS A 493 -16.68 -26.31 -11.58
C CYS A 493 -17.67 -25.14 -11.69
N PHE A 494 -18.27 -24.77 -10.55
CA PHE A 494 -19.15 -23.61 -10.41
C PHE A 494 -18.53 -22.51 -9.53
N PHE A 495 -17.24 -22.61 -9.24
CA PHE A 495 -16.51 -21.66 -8.41
C PHE A 495 -16.07 -20.48 -9.26
N ASP A 496 -16.56 -19.30 -8.88
CA ASP A 496 -16.30 -18.04 -9.57
C ASP A 496 -16.21 -16.89 -8.55
N GLU A 497 -16.10 -15.65 -9.05
CA GLU A 497 -15.91 -14.44 -8.25
C GLU A 497 -17.02 -14.22 -7.19
N SER A 498 -18.21 -14.77 -7.41
CA SER A 498 -19.33 -14.63 -6.47
C SER A 498 -19.11 -15.41 -5.17
N VAL A 499 -18.37 -16.52 -5.21
CA VAL A 499 -18.08 -17.34 -4.03
C VAL A 499 -17.05 -16.66 -3.13
N PHE A 500 -16.13 -15.89 -3.72
CA PHE A 500 -15.04 -15.24 -2.99
C PHE A 500 -15.52 -14.23 -1.94
N MET A 501 -16.65 -13.57 -2.18
CA MET A 501 -17.25 -12.67 -1.19
C MET A 501 -17.72 -13.41 0.06
N ALA A 502 -18.26 -14.62 -0.10
CA ALA A 502 -18.65 -15.46 1.03
C ALA A 502 -17.43 -15.98 1.79
N LEU A 503 -16.38 -16.39 1.07
CA LEU A 503 -15.10 -16.80 1.67
C LEU A 503 -14.47 -15.66 2.48
N THR A 504 -14.48 -14.44 1.94
CA THR A 504 -13.98 -13.25 2.64
C THR A 504 -14.61 -13.10 4.03
N LYS A 505 -15.93 -13.29 4.12
CA LYS A 505 -16.66 -13.19 5.39
C LYS A 505 -16.29 -14.30 6.37
N CYS A 506 -16.06 -15.52 5.87
CA CYS A 506 -15.53 -16.59 6.72
C CYS A 506 -14.13 -16.27 7.28
N VAL A 507 -13.25 -15.70 6.43
CA VAL A 507 -11.92 -15.25 6.86
C VAL A 507 -12.00 -14.13 7.88
N SER A 508 -12.91 -13.15 7.72
CA SER A 508 -13.09 -12.10 8.72
C SER A 508 -13.56 -12.67 10.06
N HIS A 509 -14.49 -13.64 10.06
CA HIS A 509 -14.91 -14.29 11.29
C HIS A 509 -13.79 -15.07 11.99
N PHE A 510 -12.87 -15.68 11.23
CA PHE A 510 -11.68 -16.29 11.81
C PHE A 510 -10.78 -15.23 12.48
N PHE A 511 -10.58 -14.08 11.82
CA PHE A 511 -9.81 -12.96 12.35
C PHE A 511 -10.42 -12.27 13.56
N ASN A 512 -11.72 -12.43 13.82
CA ASN A 512 -12.36 -11.91 15.03
C ASN A 512 -11.67 -12.43 16.31
N THR A 513 -11.20 -13.68 16.31
CA THR A 513 -10.45 -14.23 17.45
C THR A 513 -9.17 -13.44 17.73
N TYR A 514 -8.41 -13.08 16.68
CA TYR A 514 -7.24 -12.21 16.82
C TYR A 514 -7.64 -10.80 17.29
N MET A 515 -8.73 -10.24 16.75
CA MET A 515 -9.23 -8.93 17.16
C MET A 515 -9.61 -8.91 18.65
N ASP A 516 -10.21 -9.97 19.19
CA ASP A 516 -10.52 -10.10 20.62
C ASP A 516 -9.27 -10.00 21.52
N HIS A 517 -8.10 -10.36 21.02
CA HIS A 517 -6.82 -10.19 21.70
C HIS A 517 -6.23 -8.79 21.45
N LEU A 518 -6.20 -8.34 20.19
CA LEU A 518 -5.59 -7.06 19.81
C LEU A 518 -6.26 -5.87 20.50
N VAL A 519 -7.59 -5.82 20.60
CA VAL A 519 -8.30 -4.72 21.30
C VAL A 519 -8.03 -4.68 22.80
N LYS A 520 -7.66 -5.83 23.41
CA LYS A 520 -7.28 -5.89 24.82
C LYS A 520 -5.87 -5.36 25.04
N PHE A 521 -4.96 -5.64 24.12
CA PHE A 521 -3.56 -5.21 24.21
C PHE A 521 -3.35 -3.74 23.85
N MET A 522 -4.16 -3.21 22.92
CA MET A 522 -3.98 -1.87 22.36
C MET A 522 -5.24 -1.01 22.62
N PRO A 523 -5.34 -0.35 23.78
CA PRO A 523 -6.57 0.35 24.20
C PRO A 523 -6.91 1.56 23.32
N ASN A 524 -5.93 2.12 22.61
CA ASN A 524 -6.11 3.25 21.71
C ASN A 524 -6.35 2.84 20.25
N MET A 525 -6.46 1.54 19.97
CA MET A 525 -6.72 1.06 18.61
C MET A 525 -8.05 1.63 18.09
N ARG A 526 -8.04 2.05 16.83
CA ARG A 526 -9.20 2.60 16.10
C ARG A 526 -9.41 1.88 14.78
N THR A 527 -8.33 1.45 14.15
CA THR A 527 -8.38 0.75 12.87
C THR A 527 -7.40 -0.42 12.86
N CYS A 528 -7.86 -1.56 12.37
CA CYS A 528 -7.00 -2.70 12.09
C CYS A 528 -7.29 -3.24 10.68
N VAL A 529 -6.25 -3.56 9.92
CA VAL A 529 -6.39 -4.17 8.59
C VAL A 529 -5.53 -5.41 8.49
N LEU A 530 -6.14 -6.56 8.26
CA LEU A 530 -5.48 -7.87 8.19
C LEU A 530 -5.75 -8.50 6.82
N SER A 531 -4.74 -8.56 5.94
CA SER A 531 -4.87 -9.07 4.57
C SER A 531 -6.02 -8.49 3.76
N GLY A 532 -6.37 -7.21 3.93
CA GLY A 532 -7.50 -6.59 3.24
C GLY A 532 -8.84 -6.80 3.94
N VAL A 533 -8.85 -7.40 5.14
CA VAL A 533 -10.00 -7.37 6.05
C VAL A 533 -9.90 -6.15 6.95
N TYR A 534 -10.87 -5.24 6.86
CA TYR A 534 -10.86 -3.96 7.57
C TYR A 534 -11.78 -3.98 8.80
N TYR A 535 -11.26 -3.49 9.91
CA TYR A 535 -11.95 -3.35 11.19
C TYR A 535 -11.95 -1.91 11.68
N SER A 536 -13.10 -1.43 12.13
CA SER A 536 -13.20 -0.25 13.02
C SER A 536 -13.30 -0.68 14.47
N VAL A 537 -12.75 0.13 15.38
CA VAL A 537 -12.78 -0.10 16.83
C VAL A 537 -13.29 1.17 17.53
N ASP A 538 -14.30 1.01 18.38
CA ASP A 538 -14.86 2.11 19.16
C ASP A 538 -14.06 2.41 20.44
N GLU A 539 -14.46 3.45 21.17
CA GLU A 539 -13.79 3.86 22.42
C GLU A 539 -13.94 2.83 23.55
N GLN A 540 -14.90 1.90 23.44
CA GLN A 540 -15.12 0.83 24.40
C GLN A 540 -14.35 -0.45 24.03
N GLY A 541 -13.56 -0.43 22.96
CA GLY A 541 -12.80 -1.58 22.47
C GLY A 541 -13.64 -2.62 21.74
N LYS A 542 -14.87 -2.29 21.34
CA LYS A 542 -15.65 -3.16 20.45
C LYS A 542 -15.24 -2.90 19.02
N TYR A 543 -15.07 -3.97 18.27
CA TYR A 543 -14.72 -3.89 16.85
C TYR A 543 -15.88 -4.33 15.96
N LYS A 544 -15.85 -3.86 14.71
CA LYS A 544 -16.77 -4.25 13.64
C LYS A 544 -15.99 -4.50 12.37
N SER A 545 -16.23 -5.64 11.73
CA SER A 545 -15.73 -5.90 10.38
C SER A 545 -16.62 -5.25 9.34
N ILE A 546 -16.05 -4.73 8.26
CA ILE A 546 -16.84 -4.15 7.16
C ILE A 546 -17.59 -5.19 6.33
N TYR A 547 -17.31 -6.48 6.56
CA TYR A 547 -17.89 -7.61 5.85
C TYR A 547 -19.07 -8.25 6.61
N ASP A 548 -19.37 -7.76 7.82
CA ASP A 548 -20.43 -8.28 8.69
C ASP A 548 -21.83 -7.78 8.37
#